data_AF-W4M6C2-F1
#
_entry.id   AF-W4M6C2-F1
#
_cell.length_a   1.000
_cell.length_b   1.000
_cell.length_c   1.000
_cell.angle_alpha   90.00
_cell.angle_beta   90.00
_cell.angle_gamma   90.00
#
_symmetry.space_group_name_H-M   'P 1'
#
loop_
_entity.id
_entity.type
_entity.pdbx_description
1 polymer ?
#
loop_
_entity_poly.entity_id
_entity_poly.type
_entity_poly.pdbx_seq_one_letter_code
_entity_poly.pdbx_strand_id
1 'polypeptide(L)'
;MQDGRRFAILVGNSQYDADVQFENLRCPVRDAEGLAELLRDPQIGRFDNVQTFLNQPHTEILAATEQLISNRAEPNDLILFYFSGHGKLDRQGRLYLAVTNTHAQTLGSTAIPIAQLKDFIDNGRSTRLVIILDCCFSGAAGEAFATSKGDIDSMLQLFSGGRGKYILTASTASQTAQEKESETYSVFTKHLIAGLRTGAADLDGNGLVTVEELYRYIHTQVREENHQEPMQWGLDRRGDLILTFCPSNSNGPGSSAALLPPIRYDYDAVTQMFREGTVIPFLGPGVWAQQDGSRPPLNGELAQRLTTSQEMPDEPVSLVAQKIDMVSGRGGVYDRIRSLYQPEDTLYTPTPAHRFLARIEQPLLILTTAYDTLLEAAFEAEGKPYVVVTHVIRSDDQPQDRGKVVVQYSDRKDEVAKFLAGDLVIDLAAWSVIYKMHGTFGLEDPDSGEEIDSLVVSEEDYVALVSILENPRTTFPSHLARQFRKRMFLFLGYSLHDWGLRAIVDTVQRRGNFRRIQPYSVRQAAPDFEQLYWESRRVRLIDAEVSDFIRDLSQALGVPL
;
A
#
# COMPACT_ATOMS: atom_id res chain seq x y z
N MET A 1 13.57 29.12 2.86
CA MET A 1 13.51 28.63 1.47
C MET A 1 12.84 29.72 0.64
N GLN A 2 13.41 30.11 -0.50
CA GLN A 2 12.76 31.08 -1.40
C GLN A 2 11.54 30.41 -2.03
N ASP A 3 10.34 30.95 -1.81
CA ASP A 3 9.11 30.46 -2.46
C ASP A 3 9.22 30.68 -3.97
N GLY A 4 9.18 29.59 -4.75
CA GLY A 4 9.07 29.66 -6.20
C GLY A 4 7.69 30.15 -6.63
N ARG A 5 7.59 30.73 -7.83
CA ARG A 5 6.34 31.23 -8.39
C ARG A 5 5.41 30.09 -8.77
N ARG A 6 4.11 30.36 -8.81
CA ARG A 6 3.04 29.39 -9.07
C ARG A 6 2.29 29.77 -10.33
N PHE A 7 2.29 28.88 -11.31
CA PHE A 7 1.65 29.07 -12.61
C PHE A 7 0.60 28.00 -12.87
N ALA A 8 -0.50 28.36 -13.51
CA ALA A 8 -1.52 27.40 -13.92
C ALA A 8 -1.96 27.64 -15.37
N ILE A 9 -2.14 26.55 -16.11
CA ILE A 9 -2.81 26.50 -17.42
C ILE A 9 -4.04 25.64 -17.24
N LEU A 10 -5.21 26.23 -17.43
CA LEU A 10 -6.50 25.58 -17.28
C LEU A 10 -7.20 25.53 -18.64
N VAL A 11 -7.50 24.35 -19.13
CA VAL A 11 -8.13 24.12 -20.43
C VAL A 11 -9.52 23.53 -20.19
N GLY A 12 -10.55 24.20 -20.69
CA GLY A 12 -11.94 23.73 -20.62
C GLY A 12 -12.54 23.71 -22.02
N ASN A 13 -12.84 22.52 -22.54
CA ASN A 13 -13.42 22.39 -23.87
C ASN A 13 -14.80 21.74 -23.83
N SER A 14 -15.81 22.57 -24.07
CA SER A 14 -17.23 22.20 -24.09
C SER A 14 -17.78 22.12 -25.51
N GLN A 15 -17.17 22.82 -26.47
CA GLN A 15 -17.64 22.93 -27.84
C GLN A 15 -16.66 22.24 -28.78
N TYR A 16 -17.19 21.41 -29.68
CA TYR A 16 -16.45 20.71 -30.71
C TYR A 16 -17.05 21.06 -32.06
N ASP A 17 -16.20 21.31 -33.06
CA ASP A 17 -16.63 21.41 -34.46
C ASP A 17 -17.37 20.13 -34.85
N ALA A 18 -18.34 20.22 -35.78
CA ALA A 18 -19.30 19.16 -36.08
C ALA A 18 -18.66 17.81 -36.49
N ASP A 19 -18.24 17.03 -35.50
CA ASP A 19 -17.71 15.67 -35.57
C ASP A 19 -18.62 14.77 -34.74
N VAL A 20 -19.16 13.72 -35.38
CA VAL A 20 -20.13 12.79 -34.80
C VAL A 20 -19.54 12.04 -33.59
N GLN A 21 -18.22 12.05 -33.40
CA GLN A 21 -17.54 11.34 -32.32
C GLN A 21 -17.23 12.19 -31.08
N PHE A 22 -17.48 13.51 -31.11
CA PHE A 22 -17.28 14.39 -29.97
C PHE A 22 -18.53 15.23 -29.73
N GLU A 23 -19.37 14.80 -28.80
CA GLU A 23 -20.54 15.58 -28.39
C GLU A 23 -20.12 16.78 -27.54
N ASN A 24 -20.86 17.89 -27.65
CA ASN A 24 -20.64 19.05 -26.79
C ASN A 24 -20.93 18.70 -25.32
N LEU A 25 -20.06 19.17 -24.44
CA LEU A 25 -20.11 18.95 -22.99
C LEU A 25 -20.57 20.21 -22.26
N ARG A 26 -21.24 20.09 -21.11
CA ARG A 26 -21.79 21.26 -20.40
C ARG A 26 -20.84 21.79 -19.33
N CYS A 27 -20.10 20.91 -18.66
CA CYS A 27 -19.29 21.26 -17.48
C CYS A 27 -17.90 21.85 -17.78
N PRO A 28 -17.13 21.46 -18.81
CA PRO A 28 -15.70 21.80 -18.91
C PRO A 28 -15.32 23.27 -18.84
N VAL A 29 -16.10 24.16 -19.45
CA VAL A 29 -15.88 25.61 -19.35
C VAL A 29 -16.06 26.09 -17.91
N ARG A 30 -17.12 25.66 -17.23
CA ARG A 30 -17.41 26.04 -15.84
C ARG A 30 -16.38 25.46 -14.89
N ASP A 31 -15.96 24.22 -15.12
CA ASP A 31 -14.91 23.56 -14.35
C ASP A 31 -13.61 24.38 -14.34
N ALA A 32 -13.16 24.78 -15.54
CA ALA A 32 -11.95 25.59 -15.68
C ALA A 32 -12.10 26.98 -15.06
N GLU A 33 -13.26 27.63 -15.20
CA GLU A 33 -13.54 28.94 -14.58
C GLU A 33 -13.58 28.88 -13.06
N GLY A 34 -14.27 27.89 -12.49
CA GLY A 34 -14.41 27.72 -11.04
C GLY A 34 -13.08 27.36 -10.36
N LEU A 35 -12.25 26.55 -11.02
CA LEU A 35 -10.90 26.28 -10.55
C LEU A 35 -10.01 27.53 -10.68
N ALA A 36 -10.14 28.32 -11.76
CA ALA A 36 -9.37 29.54 -11.94
C ALA A 36 -9.63 30.59 -10.85
N GLU A 37 -10.88 30.69 -10.38
CA GLU A 37 -11.25 31.55 -9.26
C GLU A 37 -10.48 31.17 -7.99
N LEU A 38 -10.48 29.89 -7.63
CA LEU A 38 -9.82 29.38 -6.43
C LEU A 38 -8.29 29.51 -6.48
N LEU A 39 -7.68 29.24 -7.65
CA LEU A 39 -6.24 29.28 -7.78
C LEU A 39 -5.69 30.71 -7.67
N ARG A 40 -6.45 31.71 -8.15
CA ARG A 40 -6.11 33.14 -8.03
C ARG A 40 -6.31 33.69 -6.62
N ASP A 41 -7.10 33.02 -5.78
CA ASP A 41 -7.39 33.48 -4.43
C ASP A 41 -6.10 33.50 -3.58
N PRO A 42 -5.70 34.66 -3.01
CA PRO A 42 -4.52 34.78 -2.15
C PRO A 42 -4.60 33.99 -0.84
N GLN A 43 -5.79 33.58 -0.40
CA GLN A 43 -6.00 32.79 0.82
C GLN A 43 -6.02 31.29 0.57
N ILE A 44 -6.19 30.86 -0.70
CA ILE A 44 -6.35 29.45 -1.07
C ILE A 44 -5.19 29.03 -1.98
N GLY A 45 -5.26 29.35 -3.28
CA GLY A 45 -4.29 28.85 -4.27
C GLY A 45 -2.96 29.60 -4.31
N ARG A 46 -2.99 30.93 -4.16
CA ARG A 46 -1.81 31.81 -4.29
C ARG A 46 -1.06 31.63 -5.62
N PHE A 47 -1.76 31.36 -6.72
CA PHE A 47 -1.12 31.28 -8.04
C PHE A 47 -0.85 32.68 -8.60
N ASP A 48 0.41 32.94 -8.96
CA ASP A 48 0.85 34.23 -9.51
C ASP A 48 0.27 34.49 -10.90
N ASN A 49 0.07 33.43 -11.68
CA ASN A 49 -0.45 33.53 -13.04
C ASN A 49 -1.31 32.31 -13.39
N VAL A 50 -2.58 32.55 -13.68
CA VAL A 50 -3.55 31.53 -14.08
C VAL A 50 -4.07 31.89 -15.47
N GLN A 51 -3.67 31.12 -16.48
CA GLN A 51 -4.14 31.24 -17.86
C GLN A 51 -5.26 30.23 -18.12
N THR A 52 -6.37 30.71 -18.68
CA THR A 52 -7.55 29.88 -18.95
C THR A 52 -7.80 29.86 -20.45
N PHE A 53 -7.88 28.67 -21.04
CA PHE A 53 -8.16 28.43 -22.46
C PHE A 53 -9.52 27.73 -22.59
N LEU A 54 -10.53 28.50 -22.98
CA LEU A 54 -11.91 28.02 -23.13
C LEU A 54 -12.25 27.86 -24.60
N ASN A 55 -12.60 26.63 -25.02
CA ASN A 55 -12.90 26.29 -26.42
C ASN A 55 -11.86 26.82 -27.43
N GLN A 56 -10.57 26.70 -27.09
CA GLN A 56 -9.46 27.17 -27.91
C GLN A 56 -8.84 26.03 -28.74
N PRO A 57 -8.26 26.33 -29.92
CA PRO A 57 -7.60 25.31 -30.73
C PRO A 57 -6.29 24.82 -30.09
N HIS A 58 -5.87 23.62 -30.46
CA HIS A 58 -4.68 22.96 -29.88
C HIS A 58 -3.40 23.80 -30.04
N THR A 59 -3.29 24.58 -31.12
CA THR A 59 -2.13 25.43 -31.42
C THR A 59 -1.88 26.49 -30.37
N GLU A 60 -2.95 27.13 -29.87
CA GLU A 60 -2.82 28.21 -28.88
C GLU A 60 -2.44 27.65 -27.50
N ILE A 61 -3.08 26.54 -27.12
CA ILE A 61 -2.83 25.86 -25.85
C ILE A 61 -1.39 25.32 -25.79
N LEU A 62 -0.94 24.64 -26.85
CA LEU A 62 0.42 24.10 -26.93
C LEU A 62 1.47 25.21 -26.91
N ALA A 63 1.27 26.28 -27.68
CA ALA A 63 2.21 27.40 -27.71
C ALA A 63 2.35 28.09 -26.34
N ALA A 64 1.24 28.32 -25.63
CA ALA A 64 1.26 28.88 -24.29
C ALA A 64 1.90 27.94 -23.27
N THR A 65 1.63 26.63 -23.38
CA THR A 65 2.18 25.61 -22.50
C THR A 65 3.69 25.47 -22.67
N GLU A 66 4.18 25.40 -23.90
CA GLU A 66 5.61 25.39 -24.21
C GLU A 66 6.30 26.67 -23.73
N GLN A 67 5.69 27.84 -24.00
CA GLN A 67 6.25 29.11 -23.55
C GLN A 67 6.37 29.16 -22.02
N LEU A 68 5.40 28.62 -21.29
CA LEU A 68 5.44 28.60 -19.83
C LEU A 68 6.51 27.62 -19.32
N ILE A 69 6.43 26.35 -19.73
CA ILE A 69 7.23 25.25 -19.18
C ILE A 69 8.69 25.34 -19.63
N SER A 70 8.92 25.59 -20.92
CA SER A 70 10.27 25.56 -21.51
C SER A 70 11.00 26.89 -21.39
N ASN A 71 10.28 28.03 -21.42
CA ASN A 71 10.91 29.34 -21.58
C ASN A 71 10.77 30.31 -20.39
N ARG A 72 9.81 30.10 -19.47
CA ARG A 72 9.56 31.03 -18.34
C ARG A 72 9.76 30.42 -16.96
N ALA A 73 9.52 29.13 -16.82
CA ALA A 73 9.58 28.45 -15.54
C ALA A 73 11.03 28.24 -15.04
N GLU A 74 11.23 28.48 -13.75
CA GLU A 74 12.49 28.23 -13.05
C GLU A 74 12.40 26.95 -12.19
N PRO A 75 13.53 26.37 -11.74
CA PRO A 75 13.55 25.06 -11.07
C PRO A 75 12.63 24.88 -9.85
N ASN A 76 12.34 25.96 -9.11
CA ASN A 76 11.52 25.95 -7.89
C ASN A 76 10.05 26.33 -8.14
N ASP A 77 9.70 26.75 -9.36
CA ASP A 77 8.35 27.20 -9.69
C ASP A 77 7.39 26.00 -9.77
N LEU A 78 6.18 26.14 -9.22
CA LEU A 78 5.11 25.15 -9.33
C LEU A 78 4.28 25.44 -10.58
N ILE A 79 4.08 24.43 -11.41
CA ILE A 79 3.22 24.52 -12.59
C ILE A 79 2.05 23.54 -12.44
N LEU A 80 0.83 24.01 -12.67
CA LEU A 80 -0.37 23.18 -12.74
C LEU A 80 -0.93 23.21 -14.17
N PHE A 81 -1.08 22.06 -14.80
CA PHE A 81 -1.81 21.90 -16.05
C PHE A 81 -3.13 21.16 -15.77
N TYR A 82 -4.26 21.79 -16.04
CA TYR A 82 -5.58 21.22 -15.86
C TYR A 82 -6.30 21.13 -17.20
N PHE A 83 -6.92 20.00 -17.50
CA PHE A 83 -7.74 19.81 -18.69
C PHE A 83 -9.08 19.18 -18.32
N SER A 84 -10.18 19.77 -18.80
CA SER A 84 -11.51 19.17 -18.80
C SER A 84 -12.09 19.11 -20.22
N GLY A 85 -12.59 17.93 -20.60
CA GLY A 85 -13.14 17.66 -21.94
C GLY A 85 -13.04 16.19 -22.36
N HIS A 86 -13.14 15.92 -23.66
CA HIS A 86 -12.98 14.56 -24.22
C HIS A 86 -11.51 14.12 -24.30
N GLY A 87 -11.24 12.87 -23.89
CA GLY A 87 -9.97 12.19 -24.11
C GLY A 87 -10.14 11.04 -25.11
N LYS A 88 -9.21 10.88 -26.04
CA LYS A 88 -9.28 9.82 -27.05
C LYS A 88 -7.96 9.09 -27.24
N LEU A 89 -8.05 7.76 -27.30
CA LEU A 89 -6.94 6.91 -27.65
C LEU A 89 -6.92 6.68 -29.16
N ASP A 90 -5.74 6.76 -29.76
CA ASP A 90 -5.57 6.29 -31.14
C ASP A 90 -5.45 4.76 -31.21
N ARG A 91 -5.25 4.21 -32.42
CA ARG A 91 -5.10 2.76 -32.63
C ARG A 91 -3.88 2.15 -31.95
N GLN A 92 -2.93 2.96 -31.51
CA GLN A 92 -1.69 2.54 -30.85
C GLN A 92 -1.77 2.74 -29.33
N GLY A 93 -2.94 3.07 -28.79
CA GLY A 93 -3.13 3.32 -27.35
C GLY A 93 -2.57 4.67 -26.88
N ARG A 94 -2.20 5.58 -27.80
CA ARG A 94 -1.67 6.90 -27.43
C ARG A 94 -2.81 7.85 -27.10
N LEU A 95 -2.68 8.58 -26.00
CA LEU A 95 -3.70 9.50 -25.51
C LEU A 95 -3.59 10.90 -26.14
N TYR A 96 -4.74 11.38 -26.61
CA TYR A 96 -4.95 12.71 -27.17
C TYR A 96 -6.08 13.42 -26.41
N LEU A 97 -5.86 14.68 -26.06
CA LEU A 97 -6.87 15.56 -25.46
C LEU A 97 -7.58 16.33 -26.57
N ALA A 98 -8.89 16.14 -26.69
CA ALA A 98 -9.69 16.76 -27.74
C ALA A 98 -10.10 18.18 -27.36
N VAL A 99 -9.86 19.10 -28.29
CA VAL A 99 -10.16 20.53 -28.19
C VAL A 99 -11.06 20.97 -29.34
N THR A 100 -11.43 22.25 -29.43
CA THR A 100 -12.51 22.73 -30.32
C THR A 100 -12.39 22.29 -31.78
N ASN A 101 -11.16 22.22 -32.32
CA ASN A 101 -10.89 21.88 -33.72
C ASN A 101 -10.44 20.43 -33.94
N THR A 102 -10.62 19.57 -32.93
CA THR A 102 -10.20 18.16 -32.99
C THR A 102 -11.12 17.34 -33.88
N HIS A 103 -10.50 16.59 -34.80
CA HIS A 103 -11.18 15.65 -35.68
C HIS A 103 -10.74 14.21 -35.37
N ALA A 104 -11.70 13.32 -35.15
CA ALA A 104 -11.46 11.96 -34.69
C ALA A 104 -10.60 11.11 -35.65
N GLN A 105 -10.64 11.40 -36.95
CA GLN A 105 -9.85 10.69 -37.96
C GLN A 105 -8.41 11.21 -38.08
N THR A 106 -8.12 12.40 -37.54
CA THR A 106 -6.84 13.09 -37.68
C THR A 106 -6.37 13.64 -36.33
N LEU A 107 -6.45 12.83 -35.27
CA LEU A 107 -6.08 13.23 -33.90
C LEU A 107 -4.66 13.80 -33.81
N GLY A 108 -3.71 13.18 -34.52
CA GLY A 108 -2.30 13.59 -34.50
C GLY A 108 -2.02 15.03 -34.94
N SER A 109 -2.91 15.64 -35.73
CA SER A 109 -2.75 17.01 -36.25
C SER A 109 -3.81 17.98 -35.73
N THR A 110 -4.77 17.53 -34.93
CA THR A 110 -5.93 18.34 -34.53
C THR A 110 -6.26 18.27 -33.05
N ALA A 111 -5.65 17.35 -32.30
CA ALA A 111 -5.76 17.21 -30.85
C ALA A 111 -4.42 17.52 -30.17
N ILE A 112 -4.42 17.61 -28.84
CA ILE A 112 -3.19 17.77 -28.05
C ILE A 112 -2.68 16.37 -27.67
N PRO A 113 -1.53 15.91 -28.19
CA PRO A 113 -0.94 14.64 -27.79
C PRO A 113 -0.36 14.77 -26.38
N ILE A 114 -0.67 13.81 -25.50
CA ILE A 114 -0.06 13.78 -24.16
C ILE A 114 1.47 13.65 -24.21
N ALA A 115 1.98 12.92 -25.22
CA ALA A 115 3.42 12.81 -25.45
C ALA A 115 4.08 14.17 -25.72
N GLN A 116 3.38 15.12 -26.34
CA GLN A 116 3.92 16.45 -26.59
C GLN A 116 4.00 17.28 -25.30
N LEU A 117 3.00 17.15 -24.42
CA LEU A 117 3.08 17.75 -23.08
C LEU A 117 4.27 17.16 -22.31
N LYS A 118 4.47 15.83 -22.35
CA LYS A 118 5.65 15.18 -21.76
C LYS A 118 6.96 15.77 -22.30
N ASP A 119 7.09 15.97 -23.60
CA ASP A 119 8.31 16.53 -24.19
C ASP A 119 8.61 17.95 -23.67
N PHE A 120 7.59 18.80 -23.49
CA PHE A 120 7.78 20.11 -22.86
C PHE A 120 8.28 19.97 -21.43
N ILE A 121 7.75 18.99 -20.70
CA ILE A 121 8.08 18.77 -19.30
C ILE A 121 9.51 18.23 -19.15
N ASP A 122 9.93 17.29 -19.99
CA ASP A 122 11.27 16.70 -19.93
C ASP A 122 12.37 17.69 -20.33
N ASN A 123 12.03 18.62 -21.22
CA ASN A 123 12.93 19.70 -21.63
C ASN A 123 12.80 20.97 -20.76
N GLY A 124 11.81 21.00 -19.86
CA GLY A 124 11.54 22.11 -18.96
C GLY A 124 12.53 22.18 -17.80
N ARG A 125 12.67 23.38 -17.21
CA ARG A 125 13.58 23.61 -16.07
C ARG A 125 12.93 23.35 -14.71
N SER A 126 11.61 23.48 -14.61
CA SER A 126 10.88 23.27 -13.34
C SER A 126 10.88 21.80 -12.93
N THR A 127 11.02 21.56 -11.62
CA THR A 127 10.96 20.23 -11.00
C THR A 127 9.65 19.99 -10.25
N ARG A 128 8.66 20.87 -10.38
CA ARG A 128 7.41 20.84 -9.61
C ARG A 128 6.22 21.03 -10.53
N LEU A 129 5.69 19.94 -11.07
CA LEU A 129 4.59 19.96 -12.03
C LEU A 129 3.45 19.08 -11.58
N VAL A 130 2.22 19.59 -11.70
CA VAL A 130 0.98 18.86 -11.47
C VAL A 130 0.15 18.88 -12.74
N ILE A 131 -0.33 17.72 -13.18
CA ILE A 131 -1.23 17.56 -14.32
C ILE A 131 -2.53 16.95 -13.80
N ILE A 132 -3.66 17.56 -14.11
CA ILE A 132 -4.98 17.06 -13.73
C ILE A 132 -5.81 16.95 -15.01
N LEU A 133 -6.26 15.74 -15.35
CA LEU A 133 -7.06 15.46 -16.53
C LEU A 133 -8.45 14.95 -16.11
N ASP A 134 -9.43 15.84 -16.20
CA ASP A 134 -10.84 15.54 -16.03
C ASP A 134 -11.46 15.19 -17.39
N CYS A 135 -11.13 13.99 -17.88
CA CYS A 135 -11.62 13.51 -19.18
C CYS A 135 -12.01 12.03 -19.16
N CYS A 136 -13.02 11.69 -19.95
CA CYS A 136 -13.39 10.30 -20.21
C CYS A 136 -12.59 9.77 -21.41
N PHE A 137 -11.96 8.61 -21.26
CA PHE A 137 -11.27 7.92 -22.36
C PHE A 137 -12.27 7.05 -23.15
N SER A 138 -13.03 7.65 -24.07
CA SER A 138 -13.96 6.88 -24.90
C SER A 138 -13.24 6.26 -26.11
N GLY A 139 -13.10 4.94 -26.11
CA GLY A 139 -12.60 4.14 -27.23
C GLY A 139 -12.90 2.66 -27.01
N ALA A 140 -13.18 1.91 -28.08
CA ALA A 140 -13.62 0.51 -28.09
C ALA A 140 -12.58 -0.49 -27.54
N ALA A 141 -12.30 -0.36 -26.25
CA ALA A 141 -11.35 -1.13 -25.49
C ALA A 141 -11.85 -1.37 -24.06
N GLY A 142 -13.15 -1.25 -23.77
CA GLY A 142 -13.68 -1.60 -22.44
C GLY A 142 -13.35 -3.04 -22.02
N GLU A 143 -13.29 -3.96 -22.98
CA GLU A 143 -12.84 -5.34 -22.75
C GLU A 143 -11.31 -5.51 -22.83
N ALA A 144 -10.60 -4.62 -23.54
CA ALA A 144 -9.13 -4.68 -23.66
C ALA A 144 -8.41 -3.97 -22.48
N PHE A 145 -8.92 -2.84 -21.98
CA PHE A 145 -8.41 -2.16 -20.77
C PHE A 145 -8.52 -3.03 -19.52
N ALA A 146 -9.53 -3.91 -19.47
CA ALA A 146 -9.72 -4.85 -18.37
C ALA A 146 -8.88 -6.14 -18.53
N THR A 147 -8.31 -6.43 -19.71
CA THR A 147 -7.64 -7.71 -20.01
C THR A 147 -6.19 -7.60 -20.50
N SER A 148 -5.74 -6.45 -21.00
CA SER A 148 -4.35 -6.22 -21.40
C SER A 148 -3.61 -5.37 -20.37
N LYS A 149 -2.70 -6.00 -19.62
CA LYS A 149 -1.71 -5.33 -18.77
C LYS A 149 -0.76 -4.37 -19.54
N GLY A 150 -0.82 -4.31 -20.87
CA GLY A 150 0.15 -3.61 -21.72
C GLY A 150 -0.11 -2.12 -22.00
N ASP A 151 -1.35 -1.63 -21.91
CA ASP A 151 -1.66 -0.23 -22.25
C ASP A 151 -1.47 0.73 -21.07
N ILE A 152 -1.68 0.25 -19.84
CA ILE A 152 -1.38 0.99 -18.61
C ILE A 152 0.13 1.17 -18.45
N ASP A 153 0.92 0.12 -18.71
CA ASP A 153 2.39 0.19 -18.72
C ASP A 153 2.93 1.18 -19.76
N SER A 154 2.25 1.36 -20.90
CA SER A 154 2.66 2.32 -21.93
C SER A 154 2.43 3.77 -21.51
N MET A 155 1.31 4.06 -20.82
CA MET A 155 1.07 5.39 -20.23
C MET A 155 2.01 5.64 -19.03
N LEU A 156 2.29 4.62 -18.21
CA LEU A 156 3.26 4.68 -17.11
C LEU A 156 4.70 4.89 -17.59
N GLN A 157 5.12 4.22 -18.66
CA GLN A 157 6.43 4.40 -19.29
C GLN A 157 6.55 5.80 -19.93
N LEU A 158 5.47 6.32 -20.51
CA LEU A 158 5.42 7.68 -21.05
C LEU A 158 5.61 8.78 -19.99
N PHE A 159 5.61 8.49 -18.69
CA PHE A 159 5.93 9.51 -17.69
C PHE A 159 7.07 9.10 -16.74
N SER A 160 7.63 7.92 -16.93
CA SER A 160 8.80 7.41 -16.22
C SER A 160 10.05 8.18 -16.66
N GLY A 161 10.43 9.25 -15.94
CA GLY A 161 11.68 9.96 -16.25
C GLY A 161 11.86 11.42 -15.83
N GLY A 162 11.25 11.92 -14.73
CA GLY A 162 11.61 13.26 -14.24
C GLY A 162 11.08 13.58 -12.85
N ARG A 163 11.79 14.47 -12.16
CA ARG A 163 11.61 14.83 -10.74
C ARG A 163 10.30 15.62 -10.52
N GLY A 164 9.53 15.25 -9.49
CA GLY A 164 8.44 16.05 -8.90
C GLY A 164 7.22 16.30 -9.80
N LYS A 165 6.78 15.25 -10.52
CA LYS A 165 5.63 15.29 -11.43
C LYS A 165 4.46 14.49 -10.86
N TYR A 166 3.27 15.10 -10.81
CA TYR A 166 2.03 14.47 -10.36
C TYR A 166 0.99 14.44 -11.48
N ILE A 167 0.30 13.33 -11.68
CA ILE A 167 -0.79 13.22 -12.65
C ILE A 167 -2.03 12.68 -11.94
N LEU A 168 -3.15 13.39 -12.04
CA LEU A 168 -4.47 13.02 -11.52
C LEU A 168 -5.45 12.86 -12.68
N THR A 169 -6.23 11.78 -12.71
CA THR A 169 -7.24 11.56 -13.78
C THR A 169 -8.58 11.09 -13.23
N ALA A 170 -9.67 11.50 -13.89
CA ALA A 170 -11.03 11.35 -13.38
C ALA A 170 -11.71 9.99 -13.66
N SER A 171 -11.27 9.15 -14.61
CA SER A 171 -11.99 7.87 -14.88
C SER A 171 -11.20 6.74 -15.58
N THR A 172 -11.63 5.50 -15.32
CA THR A 172 -11.37 4.28 -16.11
C THR A 172 -12.53 3.99 -17.08
N ALA A 173 -12.21 3.33 -18.20
CA ALA A 173 -12.96 3.25 -19.46
C ALA A 173 -14.33 2.52 -19.47
N SER A 174 -15.18 2.59 -18.42
CA SER A 174 -16.43 1.81 -18.41
C SER A 174 -17.72 2.47 -17.93
N GLN A 175 -17.74 3.75 -17.56
CA GLN A 175 -19.01 4.43 -17.32
C GLN A 175 -19.00 5.81 -17.95
N THR A 176 -19.81 5.95 -19.00
CA THR A 176 -20.16 7.23 -19.62
C THR A 176 -20.50 8.20 -18.49
N ALA A 177 -19.69 9.24 -18.28
CA ALA A 177 -19.97 10.27 -17.29
C ALA A 177 -21.28 10.94 -17.70
N GLN A 178 -22.39 10.52 -17.08
CA GLN A 178 -23.67 11.17 -17.28
C GLN A 178 -23.62 12.48 -16.49
N GLU A 179 -23.39 13.60 -17.20
CA GLU A 179 -23.64 14.93 -16.66
C GLU A 179 -25.13 14.99 -16.25
N LYS A 180 -25.44 14.96 -14.95
CA LYS A 180 -26.82 15.18 -14.49
C LYS A 180 -27.23 16.61 -14.85
N GLU A 181 -28.44 16.79 -15.40
CA GLU A 181 -28.94 18.08 -15.86
C GLU A 181 -28.91 19.22 -14.83
N SER A 182 -28.81 18.90 -13.53
CA SER A 182 -28.81 19.84 -12.41
C SER A 182 -27.43 20.28 -11.90
N GLU A 183 -26.33 19.71 -12.40
CA GLU A 183 -24.99 19.97 -11.83
C GLU A 183 -24.25 21.13 -12.51
N THR A 184 -23.51 21.90 -11.70
CA THR A 184 -22.79 23.11 -12.16
C THR A 184 -21.37 22.79 -12.65
N TYR A 185 -20.76 21.72 -12.13
CA TYR A 185 -19.41 21.24 -12.42
C TYR A 185 -19.44 19.74 -12.73
N SER A 186 -18.38 19.19 -13.31
CA SER A 186 -18.18 17.73 -13.37
C SER A 186 -18.08 17.15 -11.95
N VAL A 187 -18.35 15.86 -11.77
CA VAL A 187 -18.29 15.19 -10.45
C VAL A 187 -16.90 15.29 -9.84
N PHE A 188 -15.86 15.06 -10.65
CA PHE A 188 -14.47 15.16 -10.21
C PHE A 188 -14.13 16.60 -9.81
N THR A 189 -14.46 17.57 -10.65
CA THR A 189 -14.09 18.98 -10.43
C THR A 189 -14.93 19.64 -9.34
N LYS A 190 -16.17 19.23 -9.16
CA LYS A 190 -17.01 19.60 -8.01
C LYS A 190 -16.30 19.31 -6.69
N HIS A 191 -15.78 18.10 -6.53
CA HIS A 191 -15.05 17.69 -5.32
C HIS A 191 -13.67 18.32 -5.23
N LEU A 192 -12.95 18.48 -6.34
CA LEU A 192 -11.71 19.24 -6.39
C LEU A 192 -11.90 20.67 -5.85
N ILE A 193 -12.90 21.40 -6.37
CA ILE A 193 -13.24 22.76 -5.95
C ILE A 193 -13.70 22.78 -4.50
N ALA A 194 -14.57 21.86 -4.08
CA ALA A 194 -15.08 21.81 -2.71
C ALA A 194 -13.97 21.57 -1.68
N GLY A 195 -13.08 20.61 -1.93
CA GLY A 195 -11.97 20.26 -1.05
C GLY A 195 -10.99 21.43 -0.86
N LEU A 196 -10.64 22.11 -1.95
CA LEU A 196 -9.76 23.29 -1.92
C LEU A 196 -10.43 24.51 -1.27
N ARG A 197 -11.71 24.76 -1.55
CA ARG A 197 -12.44 25.93 -1.05
C ARG A 197 -12.73 25.87 0.44
N THR A 198 -13.06 24.68 0.94
CA THR A 198 -13.46 24.47 2.33
C THR A 198 -12.29 24.10 3.23
N GLY A 199 -11.16 23.70 2.65
CA GLY A 199 -10.07 23.06 3.39
C GLY A 199 -10.37 21.62 3.79
N ALA A 200 -11.48 21.01 3.36
CA ALA A 200 -11.80 19.62 3.68
C ALA A 200 -10.80 18.61 3.07
N ALA A 201 -9.97 19.06 2.12
CA ALA A 201 -8.86 18.30 1.57
C ALA A 201 -7.56 18.40 2.41
N ASP A 202 -7.53 19.20 3.49
CA ASP A 202 -6.45 19.17 4.50
C ASP A 202 -6.77 18.04 5.49
N LEU A 203 -6.21 16.86 5.23
CA LEU A 203 -6.60 15.64 5.93
C LEU A 203 -5.85 15.47 7.25
N ASP A 204 -4.69 16.10 7.40
CA ASP A 204 -3.88 16.06 8.63
C ASP A 204 -4.06 17.31 9.51
N GLY A 205 -4.77 18.33 9.02
CA GLY A 205 -5.09 19.56 9.75
C GLY A 205 -3.90 20.51 9.89
N ASN A 206 -2.86 20.35 9.07
CA ASN A 206 -1.64 21.15 9.15
C ASN A 206 -1.78 22.56 8.49
N GLY A 207 -2.93 22.84 7.88
CA GLY A 207 -3.22 24.11 7.20
C GLY A 207 -2.73 24.18 5.76
N LEU A 208 -2.27 23.07 5.18
CA LEU A 208 -1.78 22.92 3.82
C LEU A 208 -2.57 21.80 3.13
N VAL A 209 -2.75 21.92 1.81
CA VAL A 209 -3.31 20.84 1.00
C VAL A 209 -2.26 20.39 0.01
N THR A 210 -1.74 19.19 0.22
CA THR A 210 -0.85 18.52 -0.73
C THR A 210 -1.63 17.92 -1.90
N VAL A 211 -0.96 17.67 -3.03
CA VAL A 211 -1.59 16.99 -4.18
C VAL A 211 -2.14 15.61 -3.78
N GLU A 212 -1.50 14.95 -2.81
CA GLU A 212 -1.86 13.63 -2.32
C GLU A 212 -3.10 13.65 -1.42
N GLU A 213 -3.19 14.59 -0.49
CA GLU A 213 -4.40 14.76 0.33
C GLU A 213 -5.60 15.16 -0.53
N LEU A 214 -5.36 16.03 -1.52
CA LEU A 214 -6.37 16.41 -2.48
C LEU A 214 -6.89 15.21 -3.28
N TYR A 215 -6.00 14.34 -3.76
CA TYR A 215 -6.41 13.10 -4.41
C TYR A 215 -7.20 12.19 -3.48
N ARG A 216 -6.72 11.95 -2.26
CA ARG A 216 -7.41 11.08 -1.28
C ARG A 216 -8.81 11.59 -0.96
N TYR A 217 -8.96 12.90 -0.80
CA TYR A 217 -10.24 13.56 -0.62
C TYR A 217 -11.16 13.33 -1.83
N ILE A 218 -10.69 13.68 -3.04
CA ILE A 218 -11.49 13.54 -4.27
C ILE A 218 -11.87 12.08 -4.51
N HIS A 219 -10.93 11.14 -4.38
CA HIS A 219 -11.17 9.71 -4.56
C HIS A 219 -12.28 9.21 -3.63
N THR A 220 -12.25 9.60 -2.36
CA THR A 220 -13.28 9.23 -1.38
C THR A 220 -14.64 9.80 -1.78
N GLN A 221 -14.73 11.09 -2.03
CA GLN A 221 -15.99 11.78 -2.33
C GLN A 221 -16.61 11.33 -3.66
N VAL A 222 -15.79 11.17 -4.70
CA VAL A 222 -16.23 10.73 -6.04
C VAL A 222 -16.73 9.28 -6.00
N ARG A 223 -16.05 8.40 -5.24
CA ARG A 223 -16.46 6.99 -5.08
C ARG A 223 -17.78 6.86 -4.32
N GLU A 224 -17.99 7.69 -3.31
CA GLU A 224 -19.24 7.75 -2.55
C GLU A 224 -20.40 8.30 -3.41
N GLU A 225 -20.14 9.29 -4.26
CA GLU A 225 -21.20 9.95 -5.03
C GLU A 225 -21.62 9.18 -6.29
N ASN A 226 -20.67 8.69 -7.10
CA ASN A 226 -20.98 8.10 -8.41
C ASN A 226 -20.16 6.85 -8.75
N HIS A 227 -19.47 6.23 -7.78
CA HIS A 227 -18.68 5.00 -7.97
C HIS A 227 -17.60 5.08 -9.07
N GLN A 228 -17.19 6.28 -9.48
CA GLN A 228 -16.03 6.48 -10.33
C GLN A 228 -14.74 6.25 -9.50
N GLU A 229 -13.69 5.77 -10.15
CA GLU A 229 -12.38 5.54 -9.55
C GLU A 229 -11.34 6.50 -10.17
N PRO A 230 -11.12 7.67 -9.55
CA PRO A 230 -10.01 8.54 -9.92
C PRO A 230 -8.66 7.82 -9.77
N MET A 231 -7.70 8.11 -10.63
CA MET A 231 -6.35 7.53 -10.56
C MET A 231 -5.29 8.62 -10.34
N GLN A 232 -4.28 8.32 -9.52
CA GLN A 232 -3.09 9.15 -9.32
C GLN A 232 -1.82 8.41 -9.73
N TRP A 233 -0.86 9.14 -10.32
CA TRP A 233 0.52 8.71 -10.49
C TRP A 233 1.49 9.75 -9.92
N GLY A 234 2.40 9.31 -9.06
CA GLY A 234 3.50 10.12 -8.51
C GLY A 234 4.85 9.63 -9.01
N LEU A 235 5.62 10.50 -9.65
CA LEU A 235 6.92 10.16 -10.25
C LEU A 235 8.07 10.84 -9.52
N ASP A 236 9.03 10.02 -9.06
CA ASP A 236 10.28 10.39 -8.36
C ASP A 236 10.09 11.42 -7.22
N ARG A 237 9.73 10.89 -6.05
CA ARG A 237 9.32 11.64 -4.86
C ARG A 237 10.52 12.04 -3.98
N ARG A 238 10.68 13.36 -3.78
CA ARG A 238 11.39 13.92 -2.62
C ARG A 238 10.58 15.07 -2.02
N GLY A 239 9.87 14.77 -0.93
CA GLY A 239 9.07 15.73 -0.16
C GLY A 239 7.65 15.96 -0.68
N ASP A 240 6.83 16.58 0.17
CA ASP A 240 5.41 16.85 -0.11
C ASP A 240 5.24 18.03 -1.08
N LEU A 241 4.42 17.84 -2.12
CA LEU A 241 4.10 18.93 -3.06
C LEU A 241 2.81 19.62 -2.62
N ILE A 242 2.98 20.78 -1.98
CA ILE A 242 1.87 21.63 -1.51
C ILE A 242 1.22 22.31 -2.71
N LEU A 243 -0.08 22.08 -2.90
CA LEU A 243 -0.86 22.70 -3.97
C LEU A 243 -1.52 24.00 -3.50
N THR A 244 -2.17 24.00 -2.33
CA THR A 244 -2.87 25.17 -1.78
C THR A 244 -2.64 25.31 -0.26
N PHE A 245 -3.02 26.46 0.28
CA PHE A 245 -3.03 26.74 1.71
C PHE A 245 -4.48 26.78 2.21
N CYS A 246 -4.72 26.32 3.44
CA CYS A 246 -6.01 26.46 4.08
C CYS A 246 -6.12 27.88 4.69
N PRO A 247 -7.23 28.61 4.50
CA PRO A 247 -7.41 29.92 5.13
C PRO A 247 -7.34 29.78 6.66
N SER A 248 -6.33 30.37 7.30
CA SER A 248 -6.02 30.10 8.70
C SER A 248 -7.11 30.60 9.66
N ASN A 249 -7.50 29.74 10.58
CA ASN A 249 -8.06 30.13 11.87
C ASN A 249 -6.93 30.84 12.65
N SER A 250 -6.84 32.16 12.55
CA SER A 250 -5.86 32.96 13.28
C SER A 250 -6.33 33.14 14.73
N ASN A 251 -5.92 32.23 15.62
CA ASN A 251 -5.67 32.52 17.04
C ASN A 251 -4.85 31.41 17.72
N GLY A 252 -3.86 31.86 18.51
CA GLY A 252 -2.88 31.03 19.23
C GLY A 252 -3.44 30.17 20.37
N PRO A 253 -2.55 29.57 21.18
CA PRO A 253 -2.76 28.27 21.81
C PRO A 253 -3.79 28.31 22.93
N GLY A 254 -4.75 27.39 22.87
CA GLY A 254 -5.68 27.16 23.96
C GLY A 254 -7.13 27.09 23.50
N SER A 255 -7.52 25.98 22.89
CA SER A 255 -8.85 25.43 23.10
C SER A 255 -8.84 23.97 22.71
N SER A 256 -9.20 23.12 23.66
CA SER A 256 -9.53 21.72 23.46
C SER A 256 -10.53 21.62 22.31
N ALA A 257 -10.05 21.26 21.12
CA ALA A 257 -10.91 20.81 20.05
C ALA A 257 -11.40 19.43 20.49
N ALA A 258 -12.69 19.35 20.81
CA ALA A 258 -13.35 18.08 21.01
C ALA A 258 -13.05 17.21 19.79
N LEU A 259 -12.28 16.15 20.02
CA LEU A 259 -12.05 15.07 19.07
C LEU A 259 -13.40 14.75 18.42
N LEU A 260 -13.51 14.96 17.11
CA LEU A 260 -14.50 14.23 16.34
C LEU A 260 -14.34 12.76 16.74
N PRO A 261 -15.43 12.04 17.07
CA PRO A 261 -15.28 10.66 17.43
C PRO A 261 -14.57 9.96 16.28
N PRO A 262 -13.57 9.09 16.56
CA PRO A 262 -12.90 8.36 15.51
C PRO A 262 -13.97 7.70 14.65
N ILE A 263 -13.78 7.71 13.33
CA ILE A 263 -14.53 6.82 12.43
C ILE A 263 -14.49 5.46 13.13
N ARG A 264 -15.65 4.97 13.61
CA ARG A 264 -15.69 3.68 14.31
C ARG A 264 -15.22 2.65 13.28
N TYR A 265 -13.99 2.19 13.43
CA TYR A 265 -13.56 0.96 12.79
C TYR A 265 -14.59 -0.11 13.15
N ASP A 266 -14.79 -1.10 12.29
CA ASP A 266 -15.69 -2.22 12.59
C ASP A 266 -15.05 -3.16 13.64
N TYR A 267 -14.64 -2.58 14.78
CA TYR A 267 -14.15 -3.27 15.96
C TYR A 267 -15.19 -4.26 16.45
N ASP A 268 -16.48 -3.96 16.27
CA ASP A 268 -17.57 -4.87 16.63
C ASP A 268 -17.45 -6.18 15.84
N ALA A 269 -17.22 -6.13 14.52
CA ALA A 269 -16.99 -7.34 13.72
C ALA A 269 -15.70 -8.08 14.12
N VAL A 270 -14.56 -7.39 14.27
CA VAL A 270 -13.29 -8.05 14.64
C VAL A 270 -13.38 -8.68 16.03
N THR A 271 -13.95 -7.96 17.00
CA THR A 271 -14.22 -8.43 18.37
C THR A 271 -15.10 -9.68 18.33
N GLN A 272 -16.18 -9.65 17.55
CA GLN A 272 -17.06 -10.80 17.41
C GLN A 272 -16.33 -12.02 16.81
N MET A 273 -15.47 -11.81 15.82
CA MET A 273 -14.67 -12.89 15.22
C MET A 273 -13.66 -13.51 16.20
N PHE A 274 -13.08 -12.71 17.11
CA PHE A 274 -12.27 -13.25 18.22
C PHE A 274 -13.11 -14.10 19.18
N ARG A 275 -14.32 -13.66 19.55
CA ARG A 275 -15.23 -14.46 20.41
C ARG A 275 -15.63 -15.78 19.77
N GLU A 276 -15.84 -15.78 18.46
CA GLU A 276 -16.24 -16.96 17.68
C GLU A 276 -15.07 -17.87 17.28
N GLY A 277 -13.82 -17.45 17.52
CA GLY A 277 -12.62 -18.17 17.05
C GLY A 277 -12.50 -18.23 15.53
N THR A 278 -13.11 -17.28 14.80
CA THR A 278 -13.15 -17.21 13.33
C THR A 278 -12.10 -16.27 12.74
N VAL A 279 -11.15 -15.82 13.55
CA VAL A 279 -9.99 -15.02 13.14
C VAL A 279 -8.72 -15.88 13.06
N ILE A 280 -7.84 -15.54 12.12
CA ILE A 280 -6.46 -16.00 12.02
C ILE A 280 -5.57 -14.77 12.18
N PRO A 281 -5.00 -14.54 13.37
CA PRO A 281 -3.99 -13.51 13.57
C PRO A 281 -2.75 -13.84 12.74
N PHE A 282 -2.28 -12.88 11.97
CA PHE A 282 -1.04 -12.96 11.21
C PHE A 282 -0.08 -11.90 11.73
N LEU A 283 0.93 -12.31 12.50
CA LEU A 283 1.88 -11.39 13.11
C LEU A 283 3.09 -11.19 12.21
N GLY A 284 3.37 -9.93 11.92
CA GLY A 284 4.63 -9.52 11.33
C GLY A 284 5.69 -9.24 12.38
N PRO A 285 6.93 -9.01 11.96
CA PRO A 285 8.02 -8.61 12.85
C PRO A 285 7.83 -7.19 13.39
N GLY A 286 6.70 -6.51 13.18
CA GLY A 286 6.42 -5.15 13.68
C GLY A 286 5.45 -5.09 14.85
N VAL A 287 5.08 -6.21 15.48
CA VAL A 287 4.13 -6.28 16.62
C VAL A 287 4.77 -5.82 17.96
N TRP A 288 5.77 -4.95 17.88
CA TRP A 288 6.54 -4.47 19.03
C TRP A 288 6.14 -3.04 19.41
N ALA A 289 5.66 -2.88 20.64
CA ALA A 289 5.75 -1.63 21.36
C ALA A 289 6.13 -1.96 22.81
N GLN A 290 7.40 -1.79 23.12
CA GLN A 290 7.84 -1.63 24.50
C GLN A 290 8.23 -0.17 24.71
N GLN A 291 7.87 0.41 25.85
CA GLN A 291 8.23 1.79 26.20
C GLN A 291 9.72 1.97 26.52
N ASP A 292 10.44 0.88 26.79
CA ASP A 292 11.87 0.90 27.15
C ASP A 292 12.83 0.72 25.95
N GLY A 293 12.30 0.51 24.74
CA GLY A 293 13.08 0.34 23.51
C GLY A 293 13.74 -1.03 23.33
N SER A 294 13.57 -1.98 24.26
CA SER A 294 14.12 -3.33 24.12
C SER A 294 13.22 -4.20 23.23
N ARG A 295 13.65 -4.42 21.98
CA ARG A 295 12.91 -5.23 21.00
C ARG A 295 13.83 -5.99 20.06
N PRO A 296 13.37 -7.11 19.47
CA PRO A 296 14.07 -7.73 18.35
C PRO A 296 14.27 -6.73 17.19
N PRO A 297 15.36 -6.86 16.41
CA PRO A 297 15.63 -5.96 15.30
C PRO A 297 14.60 -6.13 14.17
N LEU A 298 14.01 -5.03 13.69
CA LEU A 298 13.15 -5.03 12.49
C LEU A 298 13.98 -5.31 11.24
N ASN A 299 13.37 -5.73 10.12
CA ASN A 299 14.13 -6.10 8.90
C ASN A 299 15.20 -5.06 8.49
N GLY A 300 14.88 -3.76 8.42
CA GLY A 300 15.91 -2.74 8.08
C GLY A 300 17.08 -2.69 9.07
N GLU A 301 16.79 -2.84 10.36
CA GLU A 301 17.80 -2.89 11.43
C GLU A 301 18.56 -4.22 11.45
N LEU A 302 17.89 -5.33 11.11
CA LEU A 302 18.47 -6.66 11.03
C LEU A 302 19.52 -6.71 9.92
N ALA A 303 19.23 -6.14 8.75
CA ALA A 303 20.20 -6.03 7.66
C ALA A 303 21.48 -5.31 8.11
N GLN A 304 21.33 -4.18 8.81
CA GLN A 304 22.45 -3.39 9.33
C GLN A 304 23.24 -4.14 10.42
N ARG A 305 22.55 -4.84 11.33
CA ARG A 305 23.20 -5.60 12.41
C ARG A 305 23.92 -6.84 11.88
N LEU A 306 23.47 -7.44 10.77
CA LEU A 306 24.09 -8.60 10.16
C LEU A 306 25.41 -8.29 9.45
N THR A 307 25.57 -7.10 8.86
CA THR A 307 26.74 -6.76 8.04
C THR A 307 27.98 -6.30 8.82
N THR A 308 27.87 -5.95 10.10
CA THR A 308 28.99 -5.46 10.96
C THR A 308 29.74 -4.23 10.40
N SER A 309 29.34 -3.68 9.25
CA SER A 309 30.02 -2.62 8.50
C SER A 309 29.06 -1.44 8.28
N GLN A 310 29.52 -0.24 8.63
CA GLN A 310 28.77 1.02 8.45
C GLN A 310 28.66 1.48 6.98
N GLU A 311 29.29 0.78 6.03
CA GLU A 311 29.49 1.27 4.65
C GLU A 311 28.56 0.64 3.58
N MET A 312 27.64 -0.25 3.95
CA MET A 312 26.73 -0.87 2.98
C MET A 312 25.43 -0.04 2.82
N PRO A 313 24.94 0.17 1.58
CA PRO A 313 23.65 0.82 1.33
C PRO A 313 22.48 0.04 1.95
N ASP A 314 21.29 0.65 1.98
CA ASP A 314 19.99 0.11 2.46
C ASP A 314 19.54 -1.16 1.71
N GLU A 315 20.29 -2.26 1.86
CA GLU A 315 20.03 -3.53 1.19
C GLU A 315 18.99 -4.38 1.95
N PRO A 316 18.13 -5.14 1.24
CA PRO A 316 17.20 -6.06 1.89
C PRO A 316 17.92 -7.14 2.72
N VAL A 317 17.32 -7.53 3.85
CA VAL A 317 17.83 -8.62 4.73
C VAL A 317 18.10 -9.89 3.94
N SER A 318 17.24 -10.22 2.97
CA SER A 318 17.40 -11.43 2.16
C SER A 318 18.70 -11.47 1.39
N LEU A 319 19.09 -10.33 0.83
CA LEU A 319 20.33 -10.20 0.06
C LEU A 319 21.55 -10.21 0.99
N VAL A 320 21.46 -9.53 2.14
CA VAL A 320 22.51 -9.54 3.16
C VAL A 320 22.74 -10.95 3.69
N ALA A 321 21.68 -11.67 4.03
CA ALA A 321 21.75 -13.05 4.50
C ALA A 321 22.34 -13.98 3.43
N GLN A 322 21.97 -13.79 2.15
CA GLN A 322 22.56 -14.55 1.04
C GLN A 322 24.07 -14.32 0.94
N LYS A 323 24.53 -13.07 1.07
CA LYS A 323 25.96 -12.75 1.06
C LYS A 323 26.72 -13.41 2.21
N ILE A 324 26.13 -13.43 3.41
CA ILE A 324 26.74 -14.10 4.58
C ILE A 324 26.79 -15.61 4.37
N ASP A 325 25.71 -16.22 3.85
CA ASP A 325 25.66 -17.66 3.55
C ASP A 325 26.78 -18.05 2.57
N MET A 326 26.99 -17.26 1.51
CA MET A 326 28.05 -17.49 0.52
C MET A 326 29.47 -17.37 1.09
N VAL A 327 29.68 -16.59 2.16
CA VAL A 327 31.00 -16.31 2.72
C VAL A 327 31.32 -17.17 3.95
N SER A 328 30.35 -17.34 4.85
CA SER A 328 30.51 -18.00 6.15
C SER A 328 29.76 -19.33 6.24
N GLY A 329 29.00 -19.70 5.20
CA GLY A 329 28.14 -20.88 5.21
C GLY A 329 26.88 -20.67 6.05
N ARG A 330 26.00 -21.68 6.00
CA ARG A 330 24.68 -21.64 6.62
C ARG A 330 24.73 -21.46 8.14
N GLY A 331 25.64 -22.16 8.82
CA GLY A 331 25.83 -22.02 10.26
C GLY A 331 26.19 -20.59 10.67
N GLY A 332 26.99 -19.88 9.86
CA GLY A 332 27.34 -18.49 10.12
C GLY A 332 26.15 -17.52 10.03
N VAL A 333 25.16 -17.79 9.15
CA VAL A 333 23.90 -17.03 9.12
C VAL A 333 23.08 -17.35 10.37
N TYR A 334 22.95 -18.64 10.69
CA TYR A 334 22.18 -19.12 11.82
C TYR A 334 22.64 -18.49 13.14
N ASP A 335 23.94 -18.58 13.46
CA ASP A 335 24.53 -18.07 14.69
C ASP A 335 24.36 -16.55 14.83
N ARG A 336 24.52 -15.80 13.72
CA ARG A 336 24.34 -14.34 13.71
C ARG A 336 22.90 -13.94 13.99
N ILE A 337 21.91 -14.64 13.44
CA ILE A 337 20.51 -14.30 13.70
C ILE A 337 20.09 -14.77 15.09
N ARG A 338 20.51 -15.98 15.50
CA ARG A 338 20.26 -16.52 16.83
C ARG A 338 20.78 -15.57 17.92
N SER A 339 22.01 -15.07 17.80
CA SER A 339 22.57 -14.12 18.78
C SER A 339 21.81 -12.78 18.87
N LEU A 340 21.09 -12.37 17.82
CA LEU A 340 20.27 -11.16 17.83
C LEU A 340 18.87 -11.37 18.44
N TYR A 341 18.32 -12.57 18.29
CA TYR A 341 16.93 -12.90 18.69
C TYR A 341 16.86 -13.69 20.00
N GLN A 342 17.92 -14.38 20.40
CA GLN A 342 18.08 -15.13 21.64
C GLN A 342 19.45 -14.84 22.29
N PRO A 343 19.74 -13.58 22.70
CA PRO A 343 20.99 -13.25 23.37
C PRO A 343 21.05 -13.87 24.78
N GLU A 344 22.25 -14.26 25.23
CA GLU A 344 22.47 -14.88 26.54
C GLU A 344 22.06 -13.97 27.72
N ASP A 345 22.16 -12.64 27.56
CA ASP A 345 22.06 -11.66 28.64
C ASP A 345 20.86 -10.67 28.53
N THR A 346 19.87 -10.86 27.66
CA THR A 346 18.70 -9.93 27.64
C THR A 346 17.36 -10.54 27.23
N LEU A 347 16.38 -10.29 28.10
CA LEU A 347 14.98 -10.72 28.08
C LEU A 347 14.13 -9.83 27.15
N TYR A 348 13.97 -10.19 25.87
CA TYR A 348 12.78 -9.69 25.19
C TYR A 348 11.56 -10.24 25.92
N THR A 349 10.59 -9.38 26.24
CA THR A 349 9.39 -9.80 26.97
C THR A 349 8.15 -9.74 26.08
N PRO A 350 7.17 -10.64 26.29
CA PRO A 350 5.95 -10.61 25.51
C PRO A 350 5.23 -9.26 25.60
N THR A 351 4.93 -8.67 24.44
CA THR A 351 4.21 -7.39 24.32
C THR A 351 2.72 -7.56 24.62
N PRO A 352 1.95 -6.45 24.76
CA PRO A 352 0.50 -6.54 24.95
C PRO A 352 -0.21 -7.39 23.90
N ALA A 353 0.24 -7.37 22.64
CA ALA A 353 -0.32 -8.22 21.58
C ALA A 353 -0.12 -9.72 21.85
N HIS A 354 1.08 -10.12 22.31
CA HIS A 354 1.37 -11.51 22.64
C HIS A 354 0.51 -12.00 23.81
N ARG A 355 0.45 -11.20 24.88
CA ARG A 355 -0.34 -11.51 26.09
C ARG A 355 -1.83 -11.55 25.78
N PHE A 356 -2.32 -10.59 24.98
CA PHE A 356 -3.70 -10.56 24.52
C PHE A 356 -4.07 -11.87 23.79
N LEU A 357 -3.28 -12.28 22.80
CA LEU A 357 -3.52 -13.50 22.03
C LEU A 357 -3.46 -14.75 22.91
N ALA A 358 -2.49 -14.81 23.83
CA ALA A 358 -2.38 -15.90 24.80
C ALA A 358 -3.57 -15.94 25.78
N ARG A 359 -4.22 -14.80 26.06
CA ARG A 359 -5.37 -14.74 26.97
C ARG A 359 -6.73 -15.02 26.32
N ILE A 360 -6.84 -14.99 24.98
CA ILE A 360 -8.07 -15.40 24.29
C ILE A 360 -8.47 -16.83 24.68
N GLU A 361 -9.70 -17.00 25.18
CA GLU A 361 -10.18 -18.27 25.74
C GLU A 361 -10.16 -19.42 24.71
N GLN A 362 -10.54 -19.14 23.47
CA GLN A 362 -10.58 -20.14 22.40
C GLN A 362 -9.20 -20.46 21.85
N PRO A 363 -8.90 -21.72 21.48
CA PRO A 363 -7.67 -22.06 20.77
C PRO A 363 -7.55 -21.32 19.44
N LEU A 364 -6.39 -20.71 19.21
CA LEU A 364 -6.13 -19.88 18.03
C LEU A 364 -5.26 -20.60 17.01
N LEU A 365 -5.50 -20.31 15.73
CA LEU A 365 -4.54 -20.59 14.66
C LEU A 365 -3.86 -19.27 14.32
N ILE A 366 -2.59 -19.15 14.69
CA ILE A 366 -1.78 -17.95 14.54
C ILE A 366 -0.70 -18.23 13.49
N LEU A 367 -0.54 -17.32 12.54
CA LEU A 367 0.60 -17.33 11.61
C LEU A 367 1.55 -16.22 12.02
N THR A 368 2.86 -16.48 11.93
CA THR A 368 3.88 -15.46 12.21
C THR A 368 5.08 -15.60 11.30
N THR A 369 5.69 -14.47 10.97
CA THR A 369 7.00 -14.37 10.30
C THR A 369 8.09 -13.85 11.25
N ALA A 370 7.80 -13.80 12.55
CA ALA A 370 8.76 -13.46 13.59
C ALA A 370 9.62 -14.68 13.98
N TYR A 371 10.91 -14.45 14.22
CA TYR A 371 11.85 -15.52 14.57
C TYR A 371 11.94 -15.80 16.08
N ASP A 372 11.62 -14.81 16.92
CA ASP A 372 11.64 -14.91 18.38
C ASP A 372 10.60 -15.89 18.93
N THR A 373 10.69 -16.19 20.23
CA THR A 373 9.82 -17.13 20.95
C THR A 373 8.82 -16.42 21.89
N LEU A 374 8.45 -15.18 21.59
CA LEU A 374 7.66 -14.35 22.52
C LEU A 374 6.18 -14.71 22.57
N LEU A 375 5.63 -15.28 21.50
CA LEU A 375 4.29 -15.87 21.54
C LEU A 375 4.29 -17.09 22.44
N GLU A 376 5.25 -17.99 22.25
CA GLU A 376 5.44 -19.20 23.03
C GLU A 376 5.56 -18.86 24.52
N ALA A 377 6.45 -17.91 24.87
CA ALA A 377 6.60 -17.42 26.23
C ALA A 377 5.30 -16.82 26.83
N ALA A 378 4.47 -16.14 26.01
CA ALA A 378 3.18 -15.63 26.46
C ALA A 378 2.18 -16.75 26.75
N PHE A 379 2.11 -17.76 25.89
CA PHE A 379 1.24 -18.92 26.08
C PHE A 379 1.68 -19.76 27.29
N GLU A 380 3.00 -19.91 27.50
CA GLU A 380 3.57 -20.57 28.68
C GLU A 380 3.21 -19.82 29.98
N ALA A 381 3.32 -18.49 29.99
CA ALA A 381 2.97 -17.67 31.14
C ALA A 381 1.49 -17.76 31.52
N GLU A 382 0.61 -17.96 30.52
CA GLU A 382 -0.83 -18.16 30.72
C GLU A 382 -1.21 -19.65 30.92
N GLY A 383 -0.24 -20.56 30.88
CA GLY A 383 -0.44 -22.00 31.06
C GLY A 383 -1.32 -22.65 29.98
N LYS A 384 -1.39 -22.08 28.78
CA LYS A 384 -2.25 -22.59 27.70
C LYS A 384 -1.52 -23.55 26.76
N PRO A 385 -2.16 -24.65 26.35
CA PRO A 385 -1.57 -25.59 25.42
C PRO A 385 -1.39 -24.97 24.03
N TYR A 386 -0.18 -25.07 23.50
CA TYR A 386 0.13 -24.65 22.13
C TYR A 386 1.07 -25.63 21.42
N VAL A 387 1.03 -25.60 20.10
CA VAL A 387 1.93 -26.36 19.23
C VAL A 387 2.60 -25.41 18.24
N VAL A 388 3.92 -25.46 18.19
CA VAL A 388 4.72 -24.74 17.19
C VAL A 388 4.78 -25.59 15.93
N VAL A 389 4.51 -24.99 14.78
CA VAL A 389 4.54 -25.64 13.48
C VAL A 389 5.43 -24.85 12.54
N THR A 390 6.40 -25.51 11.91
CA THR A 390 7.31 -24.91 10.91
C THR A 390 7.66 -25.92 9.81
N HIS A 391 8.45 -25.53 8.82
CA HIS A 391 8.98 -26.43 7.79
C HIS A 391 10.49 -26.60 7.92
N VAL A 392 10.99 -27.79 7.56
CA VAL A 392 12.40 -27.99 7.27
C VAL A 392 12.72 -27.27 5.95
N ILE A 393 13.56 -26.23 5.98
CA ILE A 393 13.92 -25.44 4.79
C ILE A 393 15.13 -26.05 4.10
N ARG A 394 16.14 -26.42 4.91
CA ARG A 394 17.36 -27.10 4.48
C ARG A 394 17.61 -28.32 5.37
N SER A 395 18.19 -29.36 4.79
CA SER A 395 18.63 -30.56 5.50
C SER A 395 19.65 -31.25 4.62
N ASP A 396 20.92 -31.08 4.97
CA ASP A 396 22.03 -31.60 4.17
C ASP A 396 22.27 -33.08 4.47
N ASP A 397 22.15 -33.49 5.74
CA ASP A 397 22.36 -34.86 6.19
C ASP A 397 21.18 -35.79 5.88
N GLN A 398 19.96 -35.24 5.81
CA GLN A 398 18.73 -35.98 5.51
C GLN A 398 17.87 -35.27 4.45
N PRO A 399 18.28 -35.24 3.16
CA PRO A 399 17.59 -34.49 2.11
C PRO A 399 16.10 -34.84 1.94
N GLN A 400 15.69 -36.06 2.31
CA GLN A 400 14.28 -36.49 2.33
C GLN A 400 13.39 -35.73 3.32
N ASP A 401 13.97 -35.03 4.28
CA ASP A 401 13.24 -34.27 5.30
C ASP A 401 12.92 -32.86 4.84
N ARG A 402 13.58 -32.38 3.79
CA ARG A 402 13.31 -31.06 3.23
C ARG A 402 11.82 -30.89 2.87
N GLY A 403 11.23 -29.82 3.38
CA GLY A 403 9.82 -29.49 3.21
C GLY A 403 8.86 -30.20 4.17
N LYS A 404 9.30 -31.21 4.92
CA LYS A 404 8.47 -31.80 5.99
C LYS A 404 8.08 -30.73 7.00
N VAL A 405 6.90 -30.91 7.58
CA VAL A 405 6.36 -30.07 8.65
C VAL A 405 6.92 -30.58 9.97
N VAL A 406 7.57 -29.69 10.70
CA VAL A 406 8.10 -29.95 12.04
C VAL A 406 7.08 -29.44 13.05
N VAL A 407 6.82 -30.23 14.09
CA VAL A 407 5.95 -29.84 15.20
C VAL A 407 6.62 -30.06 16.54
N GLN A 408 6.38 -29.13 17.45
CA GLN A 408 6.80 -29.20 18.85
C GLN A 408 5.64 -28.77 19.74
N TYR A 409 5.21 -29.65 20.64
CA TYR A 409 4.11 -29.37 21.57
C TYR A 409 4.64 -28.78 22.87
N SER A 410 3.88 -27.86 23.48
CA SER A 410 4.29 -27.15 24.69
C SER A 410 4.47 -28.05 25.92
N ASP A 411 3.78 -29.19 25.97
CA ASP A 411 3.85 -30.18 27.05
C ASP A 411 5.00 -31.20 26.90
N ARG A 412 5.60 -31.28 25.70
CA ARG A 412 6.68 -32.23 25.37
C ARG A 412 7.67 -31.58 24.39
N LYS A 413 8.37 -30.55 24.87
CA LYS A 413 9.31 -29.77 24.03
C LYS A 413 10.45 -30.62 23.46
N ASP A 414 10.85 -31.68 24.16
CA ASP A 414 11.92 -32.58 23.72
C ASP A 414 11.46 -33.58 22.62
N GLU A 415 10.15 -33.69 22.38
CA GLU A 415 9.57 -34.60 21.37
C GLU A 415 9.27 -33.85 20.06
N VAL A 416 10.32 -33.41 19.37
CA VAL A 416 10.21 -32.79 18.05
C VAL A 416 9.92 -33.86 17.00
N ALA A 417 8.89 -33.66 16.18
CA ALA A 417 8.48 -34.65 15.17
C ALA A 417 8.30 -34.04 13.78
N LYS A 418 8.69 -34.80 12.75
CA LYS A 418 8.65 -34.43 11.33
C LYS A 418 7.55 -35.21 10.61
N PHE A 419 6.68 -34.51 9.89
CA PHE A 419 5.55 -35.09 9.15
C PHE A 419 5.51 -34.62 7.70
N LEU A 420 4.98 -35.44 6.79
CA LEU A 420 4.46 -34.90 5.53
C LEU A 420 3.20 -34.10 5.83
N ALA A 421 2.89 -33.12 4.97
CA ALA A 421 1.76 -32.23 5.18
C ALA A 421 0.40 -32.96 5.25
N GLY A 422 0.28 -34.09 4.55
CA GLY A 422 -0.91 -34.93 4.55
C GLY A 422 -1.12 -35.74 5.82
N ASP A 423 -0.04 -36.02 6.56
CA ASP A 423 -0.04 -36.96 7.68
C ASP A 423 -0.19 -36.25 9.03
N LEU A 424 0.11 -34.95 9.08
CA LEU A 424 -0.05 -34.16 10.30
C LEU A 424 -1.53 -33.88 10.59
N VAL A 425 -1.95 -34.20 11.82
CA VAL A 425 -3.26 -33.87 12.37
C VAL A 425 -3.07 -33.25 13.75
N ILE A 426 -3.55 -32.03 13.92
CA ILE A 426 -3.57 -31.31 15.21
C ILE A 426 -5.03 -31.12 15.63
N ASP A 427 -5.34 -31.38 16.90
CA ASP A 427 -6.64 -31.07 17.47
C ASP A 427 -6.75 -29.56 17.76
N LEU A 428 -7.35 -28.84 16.81
CA LEU A 428 -7.58 -27.39 16.89
C LEU A 428 -8.60 -26.96 17.96
N ALA A 429 -9.26 -27.90 18.65
CA ALA A 429 -10.12 -27.61 19.79
C ALA A 429 -9.37 -27.72 21.14
N ALA A 430 -8.21 -28.39 21.16
CA ALA A 430 -7.39 -28.56 22.35
C ALA A 430 -6.10 -27.71 22.29
N TRP A 431 -5.58 -27.42 21.10
CA TRP A 431 -4.28 -26.79 20.91
C TRP A 431 -4.36 -25.50 20.10
N SER A 432 -3.76 -24.43 20.64
CA SER A 432 -3.46 -23.27 19.81
C SER A 432 -2.27 -23.57 18.91
N VAL A 433 -2.35 -23.23 17.63
CA VAL A 433 -1.29 -23.47 16.65
C VAL A 433 -0.54 -22.17 16.40
N ILE A 434 0.77 -22.18 16.63
CA ILE A 434 1.70 -21.10 16.27
C ILE A 434 2.48 -21.56 15.03
N TYR A 435 2.04 -21.12 13.86
CA TYR A 435 2.67 -21.47 12.58
C TYR A 435 3.76 -20.45 12.24
N LYS A 436 5.02 -20.82 12.43
CA LYS A 436 6.19 -19.96 12.21
C LYS A 436 6.71 -20.14 10.80
N MET A 437 6.22 -19.32 9.88
CA MET A 437 6.55 -19.42 8.46
C MET A 437 8.02 -19.15 8.15
N HIS A 438 8.69 -18.36 9.00
CA HIS A 438 10.11 -18.03 8.88
C HIS A 438 11.02 -18.94 9.72
N GLY A 439 10.47 -19.96 10.35
CA GLY A 439 11.24 -20.84 11.22
C GLY A 439 11.35 -20.36 12.66
N THR A 440 12.09 -21.16 13.42
CA THR A 440 12.42 -20.90 14.82
C THR A 440 13.76 -21.54 15.15
N PHE A 441 14.37 -21.10 16.25
CA PHE A 441 15.63 -21.64 16.75
C PHE A 441 15.42 -22.80 17.72
N GLY A 442 16.47 -23.62 17.93
CA GLY A 442 16.51 -24.62 19.00
C GLY A 442 15.61 -25.84 18.79
N LEU A 443 15.31 -26.19 17.53
CA LEU A 443 14.66 -27.46 17.20
C LEU A 443 15.76 -28.49 16.96
N GLU A 444 15.88 -29.48 17.83
CA GLU A 444 16.80 -30.59 17.64
C GLU A 444 16.08 -31.80 17.05
N ASP A 445 16.73 -32.46 16.10
CA ASP A 445 16.26 -33.70 15.51
C ASP A 445 16.50 -34.85 16.50
N PRO A 446 15.47 -35.56 16.98
CA PRO A 446 15.66 -36.63 17.94
C PRO A 446 16.43 -37.82 17.36
N ASP A 447 16.46 -38.00 16.03
CA ASP A 447 17.15 -39.12 15.39
C ASP A 447 18.65 -38.85 15.21
N SER A 448 19.04 -37.63 14.83
CA SER A 448 20.45 -37.27 14.59
C SER A 448 21.10 -36.48 15.72
N GLY A 449 20.32 -35.83 16.58
CA GLY A 449 20.80 -34.87 17.58
C GLY A 449 21.28 -33.54 16.98
N GLU A 450 21.03 -33.31 15.69
CA GLU A 450 21.43 -32.09 14.99
C GLU A 450 20.30 -31.07 14.97
N GLU A 451 20.66 -29.80 14.82
CA GLU A 451 19.69 -28.71 14.77
C GLU A 451 18.94 -28.70 13.43
N ILE A 452 17.61 -28.70 13.48
CA ILE A 452 16.75 -28.66 12.31
C ILE A 452 16.72 -27.24 11.74
N ASP A 453 17.25 -27.08 10.54
CA ASP A 453 17.24 -25.81 9.84
C ASP A 453 15.87 -25.48 9.24
N SER A 454 15.10 -24.73 10.01
CA SER A 454 13.78 -24.21 9.63
C SER A 454 13.78 -22.75 9.20
N LEU A 455 14.92 -22.06 9.23
CA LEU A 455 14.96 -20.60 9.09
C LEU A 455 14.79 -20.16 7.64
N VAL A 456 13.95 -19.13 7.43
CA VAL A 456 13.79 -18.47 6.13
C VAL A 456 14.28 -17.04 6.24
N VAL A 457 15.43 -16.76 5.62
CA VAL A 457 16.05 -15.43 5.71
C VAL A 457 16.66 -15.02 4.38
N SER A 458 17.42 -15.90 3.71
CA SER A 458 18.07 -15.58 2.44
C SER A 458 17.12 -15.64 1.24
N GLU A 459 17.53 -15.10 0.09
CA GLU A 459 16.75 -15.20 -1.14
C GLU A 459 16.46 -16.65 -1.55
N GLU A 460 17.46 -17.52 -1.43
CA GLU A 460 17.31 -18.96 -1.69
C GLU A 460 16.32 -19.62 -0.73
N ASP A 461 16.27 -19.18 0.54
CA ASP A 461 15.31 -19.71 1.51
C ASP A 461 13.88 -19.33 1.15
N TYR A 462 13.64 -18.08 0.72
CA TYR A 462 12.30 -17.65 0.28
C TYR A 462 11.84 -18.43 -0.96
N VAL A 463 12.75 -18.67 -1.93
CA VAL A 463 12.46 -19.52 -3.10
C VAL A 463 12.16 -20.96 -2.66
N ALA A 464 12.92 -21.50 -1.71
CA ALA A 464 12.69 -22.82 -1.14
C ALA A 464 11.33 -22.91 -0.44
N LEU A 465 10.99 -21.92 0.40
CA LEU A 465 9.70 -21.86 1.11
C LEU A 465 8.53 -21.82 0.13
N VAL A 466 8.55 -20.95 -0.88
CA VAL A 466 7.48 -20.87 -1.88
C VAL A 466 7.33 -22.22 -2.60
N SER A 467 8.45 -22.84 -2.99
CA SER A 467 8.44 -24.17 -3.64
C SER A 467 7.85 -25.26 -2.73
N ILE A 468 8.21 -25.25 -1.44
CA ILE A 468 7.66 -26.16 -0.42
C ILE A 468 6.14 -25.97 -0.29
N LEU A 469 5.66 -24.73 -0.26
CA LEU A 469 4.26 -24.38 -0.08
C LEU A 469 3.40 -24.60 -1.34
N GLU A 470 4.01 -24.66 -2.53
CA GLU A 470 3.34 -25.02 -3.78
C GLU A 470 3.25 -26.54 -3.99
N ASN A 471 4.18 -27.31 -3.40
CA ASN A 471 4.20 -28.77 -3.53
C ASN A 471 3.10 -29.45 -2.65
N PRO A 472 2.21 -30.27 -3.24
CA PRO A 472 1.12 -30.92 -2.50
C PRO A 472 1.52 -31.81 -1.31
N ARG A 473 2.76 -32.34 -1.28
CA ARG A 473 3.24 -33.21 -0.20
C ARG A 473 3.82 -32.44 1.00
N THR A 474 4.29 -31.23 0.76
CA THR A 474 5.06 -30.43 1.73
C THR A 474 4.42 -29.06 2.00
N THR A 475 3.24 -28.79 1.44
CA THR A 475 2.48 -27.55 1.66
C THR A 475 1.92 -27.45 3.08
N PHE A 476 1.08 -26.46 3.34
CA PHE A 476 0.32 -26.37 4.58
C PHE A 476 -0.44 -27.67 4.86
N PRO A 477 -0.42 -28.17 6.12
CA PRO A 477 -1.25 -29.31 6.51
C PRO A 477 -2.70 -29.09 6.12
N SER A 478 -3.31 -30.09 5.48
CA SER A 478 -4.60 -29.94 4.80
C SER A 478 -5.72 -29.43 5.72
N HIS A 479 -5.71 -29.86 6.98
CA HIS A 479 -6.68 -29.46 7.99
C HIS A 479 -6.51 -28.00 8.46
N LEU A 480 -5.27 -27.48 8.47
CA LEU A 480 -4.95 -26.06 8.72
C LEU A 480 -5.32 -25.20 7.51
N ALA A 481 -4.91 -25.61 6.31
CA ALA A 481 -5.20 -24.90 5.06
C ALA A 481 -6.71 -24.73 4.83
N ARG A 482 -7.52 -25.68 5.28
CA ARG A 482 -8.99 -25.59 5.25
C ARG A 482 -9.53 -24.44 6.10
N GLN A 483 -8.86 -24.07 7.18
CA GLN A 483 -9.26 -22.92 8.02
C GLN A 483 -9.04 -21.59 7.29
N PHE A 484 -8.04 -21.48 6.42
CA PHE A 484 -7.72 -20.25 5.68
C PHE A 484 -8.87 -19.80 4.76
N ARG A 485 -9.74 -20.73 4.35
CA ARG A 485 -10.93 -20.43 3.52
C ARG A 485 -12.17 -20.04 4.33
N LYS A 486 -12.14 -20.27 5.65
CA LYS A 486 -13.29 -20.14 6.55
C LYS A 486 -13.15 -19.01 7.57
N ARG A 487 -11.93 -18.55 7.81
CA ARG A 487 -11.59 -17.56 8.84
C ARG A 487 -11.07 -16.27 8.23
N MET A 488 -11.26 -15.16 8.92
CA MET A 488 -10.77 -13.85 8.54
C MET A 488 -9.29 -13.71 8.92
N PHE A 489 -8.46 -13.22 8.01
CA PHE A 489 -7.06 -12.92 8.31
C PHE A 489 -6.91 -11.51 8.88
N LEU A 490 -6.22 -11.40 10.00
CA LEU A 490 -5.91 -10.13 10.66
C LEU A 490 -4.39 -9.95 10.70
N PHE A 491 -3.85 -9.15 9.77
CA PHE A 491 -2.44 -8.82 9.73
C PHE A 491 -2.12 -7.74 10.77
N LEU A 492 -1.16 -8.03 11.66
CA LEU A 492 -0.71 -7.15 12.73
C LEU A 492 0.77 -6.84 12.55
N GLY A 493 1.13 -5.56 12.45
CA GLY A 493 2.54 -5.14 12.41
C GLY A 493 3.32 -5.71 11.22
N TYR A 494 2.64 -5.95 10.09
CA TYR A 494 3.23 -6.59 8.92
C TYR A 494 3.64 -5.52 7.90
N SER A 495 4.95 -5.28 7.74
CA SER A 495 5.50 -4.27 6.83
C SER A 495 5.79 -4.87 5.45
N LEU A 496 5.29 -4.25 4.38
CA LEU A 496 5.46 -4.77 3.00
C LEU A 496 6.64 -4.17 2.23
N HIS A 497 7.59 -3.55 2.92
CA HIS A 497 8.83 -3.06 2.32
C HIS A 497 9.68 -4.22 1.77
N ASP A 498 9.65 -5.36 2.46
CA ASP A 498 10.38 -6.57 2.07
C ASP A 498 9.58 -7.40 1.05
N TRP A 499 10.24 -7.81 -0.04
CA TRP A 499 9.60 -8.64 -1.06
C TRP A 499 9.25 -10.04 -0.56
N GLY A 500 10.02 -10.59 0.39
CA GLY A 500 9.77 -11.91 0.97
C GLY A 500 8.47 -11.96 1.75
N LEU A 501 8.18 -10.91 2.53
CA LEU A 501 6.92 -10.76 3.24
C LEU A 501 5.73 -10.63 2.27
N ARG A 502 5.90 -9.99 1.11
CA ARG A 502 4.89 -9.96 0.03
C ARG A 502 4.68 -11.33 -0.61
N ALA A 503 5.73 -12.12 -0.80
CA ALA A 503 5.61 -13.49 -1.33
C ALA A 503 4.81 -14.41 -0.40
N ILE A 504 4.96 -14.21 0.92
CA ILE A 504 4.18 -14.92 1.94
C ILE A 504 2.70 -14.55 1.90
N VAL A 505 2.38 -13.26 1.83
CA VAL A 505 0.99 -12.80 1.69
C VAL A 505 0.35 -13.38 0.43
N ASP A 506 1.08 -13.38 -0.69
CA ASP A 506 0.59 -13.96 -1.94
C ASP A 506 0.31 -15.47 -1.79
N THR A 507 1.21 -16.20 -1.14
CA THR A 507 1.07 -17.65 -0.90
C THR A 507 -0.16 -17.96 -0.04
N VAL A 508 -0.38 -17.19 1.03
CA VAL A 508 -1.53 -17.37 1.92
C VAL A 508 -2.84 -16.95 1.23
N GLN A 509 -2.82 -15.86 0.47
CA GLN A 509 -3.99 -15.39 -0.27
C GLN A 509 -4.49 -16.41 -1.29
N ARG A 510 -3.60 -17.10 -2.02
CA ARG A 510 -3.97 -18.16 -2.97
C ARG A 510 -4.70 -19.32 -2.30
N ARG A 511 -4.44 -19.57 -1.02
CA ARG A 511 -5.07 -20.64 -0.23
C ARG A 511 -6.35 -20.17 0.46
N GLY A 512 -6.41 -18.90 0.84
CA GLY A 512 -7.56 -18.25 1.47
C GLY A 512 -8.70 -17.91 0.49
N ASN A 513 -9.80 -17.38 1.03
CA ASN A 513 -10.95 -16.92 0.24
C ASN A 513 -11.24 -15.44 0.49
N PHE A 514 -10.29 -14.57 0.13
CA PHE A 514 -10.35 -13.13 0.41
C PHE A 514 -11.48 -12.41 -0.34
N ARG A 515 -12.09 -13.07 -1.34
CA ARG A 515 -13.27 -12.55 -2.03
C ARG A 515 -14.54 -12.64 -1.17
N ARG A 516 -14.61 -13.66 -0.30
CA ARG A 516 -15.79 -13.93 0.53
C ARG A 516 -15.64 -13.39 1.95
N ILE A 517 -14.43 -13.47 2.51
CA ILE A 517 -14.12 -13.01 3.86
C ILE A 517 -13.01 -11.98 3.73
N GLN A 518 -13.34 -10.71 3.92
CA GLN A 518 -12.40 -9.61 3.76
C GLN A 518 -11.36 -9.61 4.91
N PRO A 519 -10.06 -9.71 4.62
CA PRO A 519 -9.02 -9.56 5.63
C PRO A 519 -8.81 -8.11 6.05
N TYR A 520 -8.19 -7.94 7.21
CA TYR A 520 -7.77 -6.63 7.73
C TYR A 520 -6.27 -6.59 7.94
N SER A 521 -5.65 -5.43 7.72
CA SER A 521 -4.27 -5.14 8.10
C SER A 521 -4.23 -3.92 9.01
N VAL A 522 -3.61 -4.03 10.17
CA VAL A 522 -3.47 -2.94 11.14
C VAL A 522 -2.09 -2.33 10.99
N ARG A 523 -2.06 -1.11 10.45
CA ARG A 523 -0.82 -0.40 10.16
C ARG A 523 -1.04 1.11 10.25
N GLN A 524 -0.42 1.73 11.26
CA GLN A 524 -0.33 3.18 11.34
C GLN A 524 0.52 3.74 10.21
N ALA A 525 0.03 4.78 9.53
CA ALA A 525 0.76 5.52 8.51
C ALA A 525 1.45 4.60 7.49
N ALA A 526 0.72 3.61 6.97
CA ALA A 526 1.23 2.71 5.94
C ALA A 526 1.68 3.54 4.71
N PRO A 527 2.90 3.34 4.17
CA PRO A 527 3.33 4.04 2.97
C PRO A 527 2.44 3.67 1.77
N ASP A 528 2.36 4.55 0.78
CA ASP A 528 1.48 4.41 -0.39
C ASP A 528 1.59 3.07 -1.10
N PHE A 529 2.82 2.56 -1.27
CA PHE A 529 3.03 1.25 -1.88
C PHE A 529 2.31 0.15 -1.09
N GLU A 530 2.38 0.21 0.24
CA GLU A 530 1.74 -0.76 1.12
C GLU A 530 0.21 -0.62 1.08
N GLN A 531 -0.31 0.62 1.03
CA GLN A 531 -1.74 0.89 0.84
C GLN A 531 -2.26 0.28 -0.46
N LEU A 532 -1.63 0.62 -1.59
CA LEU A 532 -1.98 0.10 -2.91
C LEU A 532 -1.84 -1.43 -2.98
N TYR A 533 -0.80 -1.99 -2.34
CA TYR A 533 -0.63 -3.43 -2.30
C TYR A 533 -1.79 -4.09 -1.56
N TRP A 534 -2.13 -3.63 -0.36
CA TRP A 534 -3.22 -4.22 0.43
C TRP A 534 -4.58 -4.08 -0.28
N GLU A 535 -4.86 -2.92 -0.87
CA GLU A 535 -6.08 -2.69 -1.66
C GLU A 535 -6.16 -3.62 -2.87
N SER A 536 -5.06 -3.79 -3.62
CA SER A 536 -4.99 -4.72 -4.75
C SER A 536 -5.29 -6.17 -4.34
N ARG A 537 -5.04 -6.52 -3.07
CA ARG A 537 -5.31 -7.85 -2.49
C ARG A 537 -6.65 -7.93 -1.75
N ARG A 538 -7.47 -6.88 -1.79
CA ARG A 538 -8.75 -6.76 -1.05
C ARG A 538 -8.59 -6.88 0.47
N VAL A 539 -7.44 -6.46 0.99
CA VAL A 539 -7.20 -6.36 2.43
C VAL A 539 -7.53 -4.94 2.87
N ARG A 540 -8.42 -4.79 3.85
CA ARG A 540 -8.80 -3.47 4.36
C ARG A 540 -7.78 -3.00 5.38
N LEU A 541 -7.23 -1.81 5.17
CA LEU A 541 -6.32 -1.19 6.12
C LEU A 541 -7.07 -0.53 7.27
N ILE A 542 -6.54 -0.72 8.47
CA ILE A 542 -6.92 -0.04 9.70
C ILE A 542 -5.71 0.81 10.08
N ASP A 543 -5.87 2.14 9.96
CA ASP A 543 -4.84 3.10 10.30
C ASP A 543 -4.80 3.32 11.81
N ALA A 544 -4.11 2.42 12.49
CA ALA A 544 -3.94 2.45 13.94
C ALA A 544 -2.57 1.87 14.31
N GLU A 545 -2.02 2.35 15.41
CA GLU A 545 -0.89 1.66 16.04
C GLU A 545 -1.38 0.29 16.56
N VAL A 546 -0.60 -0.76 16.34
CA VAL A 546 -0.98 -2.13 16.75
C VAL A 546 -1.26 -2.19 18.25
N SER A 547 -0.50 -1.46 19.06
CA SER A 547 -0.64 -1.40 20.52
C SER A 547 -1.99 -0.82 20.95
N ASP A 548 -2.38 0.28 20.32
CA ASP A 548 -3.65 0.96 20.58
C ASP A 548 -4.82 0.07 20.14
N PHE A 549 -4.72 -0.50 18.94
CA PHE A 549 -5.70 -1.44 18.41
C PHE A 549 -5.91 -2.66 19.32
N ILE A 550 -4.82 -3.24 19.84
CA ILE A 550 -4.88 -4.36 20.78
C ILE A 550 -5.49 -3.94 22.11
N ARG A 551 -5.20 -2.74 22.61
CA ARG A 551 -5.80 -2.20 23.84
C ARG A 551 -7.30 -2.03 23.69
N ASP A 552 -7.76 -1.51 22.56
CA ASP A 552 -9.20 -1.35 22.27
C ASP A 552 -9.90 -2.71 22.19
N LEU A 553 -9.31 -3.69 21.49
CA LEU A 553 -9.82 -5.06 21.43
C LEU A 553 -9.87 -5.73 22.80
N SER A 554 -8.81 -5.58 23.60
CA SER A 554 -8.73 -6.07 24.98
C SER A 554 -9.90 -5.54 25.82
N GLN A 555 -10.17 -4.24 25.76
CA GLN A 555 -11.30 -3.62 26.46
C GLN A 555 -12.65 -4.16 25.96
N ALA A 556 -12.83 -4.28 24.64
CA ALA A 556 -14.07 -4.76 24.03
C ALA A 556 -14.36 -6.25 24.33
N LEU A 557 -13.31 -7.05 24.51
CA LEU A 557 -13.42 -8.47 24.86
C LEU A 557 -13.43 -8.73 26.38
N GLY A 558 -13.08 -7.74 27.19
CA GLY A 558 -12.90 -7.92 28.64
C GLY A 558 -11.67 -8.77 28.98
N VAL A 559 -10.66 -8.79 28.12
CA VAL A 559 -9.43 -9.57 28.28
C VAL A 559 -8.33 -8.63 28.78
N PRO A 560 -7.75 -8.80 29.98
CA PRO A 560 -6.71 -7.90 30.48
C PRO A 560 -5.41 -8.01 29.66
N LEU A 561 -4.61 -6.93 29.58
CA LEU A 561 -3.27 -6.90 28.94
C LEU A 561 -2.11 -7.25 29.87
#